data_AF-A0A5Q4HDK0-F1
#
_entry.id   AF-A0A5Q4HDK0-F1
#
_cell.length_a   1.000
_cell.length_b   1.000
_cell.length_c   1.000
_cell.angle_alpha   90.00
_cell.angle_beta   90.00
_cell.angle_gamma   90.00
#
_symmetry.space_group_name_H-M   'P 1'
#
loop_
_entity.id
_entity.type
_entity.pdbx_description
1 polymer ?
#
loop_
_entity_poly.entity_id
_entity_poly.type
_entity_poly.pdbx_seq_one_letter_code
_entity_poly.pdbx_strand_id
1 'polypeptide(L)'
;MTEFHMLGNRVSYFGKVFTFTVLVCFVVSGWYHCEAQEAGAYREIPVPDELLDQSPEGMRARSAKERRILDILRNDSWPLDAQQRNELDRWLKVDFFAVMTRQDHLDQWVPRRQDFENRLMKQVRTPQMREFVIGITRQVNEAIVRGNFHPAARYNAMLWLGDLNTSDPVMFGTPRPAVPMIEMLRFMLDELTNPQQIDPVRVAALVGVGRHVRLDRHLPAGSRRLVGNAAEAMIVNAMLGLAEAKEPPEGRSPEAHAWMQRRAIEILGMLGSTGQGNRVVTVLEQTAGDDSLPIAVRCSAADALGQLNYPANIQINAVEIAKRLGSIAVLACREEIKRVENQIARDEARKKRPVGGGGMPYGDDMYGGDMMGGMPFGGDMYGDDMYGSGYDDMYGSGMGRPGAAAKPRRKPRGPLGYRIDLTRRQVKNQLLQVKRGLTGHENYATEGLAALTAAGNGQEDVNLLVTSLEAIIKVVESPDHVTMDELLTELRASVQKMEDDCGILVSLPGDDLDLPEDPDAFLDPPPDDMLDLPLDPPDAEDSLDVPADPLDPGLPTEDPADEDPPIDPDEPEQFEEPSDPADPDASDPTMELGDPNPPLPVPEEPTEP
;
A
#
# COMPACT_ATOMS: atom_id res chain seq x y z
N MET A 1 -19.07 22.24 -1.80
CA MET A 1 -19.80 21.27 -2.66
C MET A 1 -18.98 20.82 -3.87
N THR A 2 -18.24 21.69 -4.55
CA THR A 2 -17.38 21.33 -5.70
C THR A 2 -16.16 20.48 -5.33
N GLU A 3 -15.64 20.59 -4.10
CA GLU A 3 -14.52 19.78 -3.61
C GLU A 3 -14.90 18.32 -3.30
N PHE A 4 -16.11 18.07 -2.79
CA PHE A 4 -16.61 16.71 -2.54
C PHE A 4 -16.82 15.90 -3.83
N HIS A 5 -17.17 16.57 -4.95
CA HIS A 5 -17.31 15.93 -6.26
C HIS A 5 -15.97 15.49 -6.87
N MET A 6 -14.86 16.18 -6.57
CA MET A 6 -13.54 15.77 -7.06
C MET A 6 -12.96 14.59 -6.27
N LEU A 7 -13.28 14.46 -4.98
CA LEU A 7 -12.78 13.39 -4.12
C LEU A 7 -13.35 12.01 -4.48
N GLY A 8 -14.64 11.91 -4.85
CA GLY A 8 -15.26 10.62 -5.21
C GLY A 8 -14.69 9.95 -6.46
N ASN A 9 -14.43 10.73 -7.51
CA ASN A 9 -13.83 10.23 -8.75
C ASN A 9 -12.30 10.04 -8.64
N ARG A 10 -11.63 10.83 -7.78
CA ARG A 10 -10.21 10.62 -7.45
C ARG A 10 -10.03 9.32 -6.67
N VAL A 11 -10.82 9.03 -5.64
CA VAL A 11 -10.67 7.80 -4.82
C VAL A 11 -10.81 6.50 -5.64
N SER A 12 -11.63 6.48 -6.70
CA SER A 12 -11.76 5.31 -7.61
C SER A 12 -10.65 5.20 -8.67
N TYR A 13 -10.05 6.33 -9.10
CA TYR A 13 -8.92 6.32 -10.04
C TYR A 13 -7.57 6.06 -9.37
N PHE A 14 -7.39 6.54 -8.13
CA PHE A 14 -6.17 6.34 -7.33
C PHE A 14 -5.90 4.85 -7.03
N GLY A 15 -6.95 4.03 -6.89
CA GLY A 15 -6.80 2.57 -6.70
C GLY A 15 -6.37 1.81 -7.98
N LYS A 16 -6.74 2.30 -9.17
CA LYS A 16 -6.56 1.55 -10.43
C LYS A 16 -5.12 1.58 -10.96
N VAL A 17 -4.40 2.68 -10.76
CA VAL A 17 -3.02 2.84 -11.24
C VAL A 17 -2.00 2.32 -10.21
N PHE A 18 -2.27 2.50 -8.91
CA PHE A 18 -1.46 1.94 -7.82
C PHE A 18 -1.38 0.41 -7.86
N THR A 19 -2.48 -0.25 -8.26
CA THR A 19 -2.50 -1.71 -8.45
C THR A 19 -1.62 -2.15 -9.63
N PHE A 20 -1.43 -1.33 -10.68
CA PHE A 20 -0.82 -1.75 -11.94
C PHE A 20 0.73 -1.71 -11.92
N THR A 21 1.34 -0.69 -11.33
CA THR A 21 2.82 -0.59 -11.26
C THR A 21 3.43 -1.53 -10.22
N VAL A 22 2.73 -1.73 -9.08
CA VAL A 22 3.09 -2.75 -8.08
C VAL A 22 2.91 -4.15 -8.66
N LEU A 23 1.91 -4.36 -9.54
CA LEU A 23 1.75 -5.62 -10.28
C LEU A 23 3.00 -5.96 -11.09
N VAL A 24 3.57 -5.03 -11.85
CA VAL A 24 4.66 -5.38 -12.80
C VAL A 24 5.94 -5.78 -12.08
N CYS A 25 6.36 -5.10 -11.00
CA CYS A 25 7.60 -5.45 -10.30
C CYS A 25 7.43 -6.71 -9.43
N PHE A 26 6.31 -6.87 -8.72
CA PHE A 26 6.05 -8.09 -7.95
C PHE A 26 5.72 -9.30 -8.83
N VAL A 27 5.10 -9.10 -10.01
CA VAL A 27 4.84 -10.21 -10.94
C VAL A 27 6.14 -10.74 -11.53
N VAL A 28 7.11 -9.89 -11.89
CA VAL A 28 8.37 -10.38 -12.48
C VAL A 28 9.25 -11.07 -11.43
N SER A 29 9.48 -10.46 -10.26
CA SER A 29 10.32 -11.08 -9.22
C SER A 29 9.60 -12.25 -8.51
N GLY A 30 8.28 -12.14 -8.33
CA GLY A 30 7.45 -13.20 -7.77
C GLY A 30 7.28 -14.38 -8.72
N TRP A 31 7.29 -14.19 -10.05
CA TRP A 31 7.26 -15.29 -11.02
C TRP A 31 8.43 -16.25 -10.85
N TYR A 32 9.66 -15.73 -10.70
CA TYR A 32 10.84 -16.57 -10.58
C TYR A 32 10.90 -17.35 -9.26
N HIS A 33 10.35 -16.82 -8.15
CA HIS A 33 10.20 -17.58 -6.91
C HIS A 33 9.01 -18.56 -6.93
N CYS A 34 7.95 -18.23 -7.68
CA CYS A 34 6.80 -19.10 -7.91
C CYS A 34 7.20 -20.40 -8.64
N GLU A 35 8.20 -20.31 -9.53
CA GLU A 35 8.70 -21.45 -10.31
C GLU A 35 9.56 -22.42 -9.47
N ALA A 36 10.17 -21.93 -8.39
CA ALA A 36 11.11 -22.72 -7.58
C ALA A 36 10.47 -23.51 -6.43
N GLN A 37 9.27 -23.13 -5.95
CA GLN A 37 8.78 -23.64 -4.65
C GLN A 37 7.67 -24.70 -4.70
N GLU A 38 6.90 -24.89 -5.78
CA GLU A 38 5.99 -26.04 -5.85
C GLU A 38 5.81 -26.56 -7.28
N ALA A 39 6.41 -27.71 -7.59
CA ALA A 39 6.01 -28.55 -8.72
C ALA A 39 4.60 -29.18 -8.54
N GLY A 40 3.85 -28.73 -7.53
CA GLY A 40 2.46 -29.09 -7.29
C GLY A 40 1.53 -28.24 -8.13
N ALA A 41 0.55 -28.87 -8.77
CA ALA A 41 -0.51 -28.13 -9.46
C ALA A 41 -1.30 -27.30 -8.44
N TYR A 42 -1.28 -25.97 -8.57
CA TYR A 42 -2.13 -25.07 -7.79
C TYR A 42 -3.59 -25.55 -7.87
N ARG A 43 -4.28 -25.50 -6.73
CA ARG A 43 -5.71 -25.79 -6.66
C ARG A 43 -6.46 -24.78 -7.53
N GLU A 44 -7.39 -25.27 -8.32
CA GLU A 44 -8.40 -24.46 -8.99
C GLU A 44 -9.78 -24.87 -8.46
N ILE A 45 -10.70 -23.90 -8.35
CA ILE A 45 -12.11 -24.24 -8.13
C ILE A 45 -12.65 -24.73 -9.48
N PRO A 46 -13.28 -25.92 -9.55
CA PRO A 46 -13.81 -26.45 -10.80
C PRO A 46 -14.80 -25.48 -11.46
N VAL A 47 -14.55 -25.17 -12.73
CA VAL A 47 -15.39 -24.31 -13.57
C VAL A 47 -16.21 -25.21 -14.50
N PRO A 48 -17.55 -25.07 -14.56
CA PRO A 48 -18.39 -25.80 -15.51
C PRO A 48 -17.97 -25.55 -16.97
N ASP A 49 -17.96 -26.60 -17.81
CA ASP A 49 -17.59 -26.51 -19.23
C ASP A 49 -18.39 -25.44 -20.01
N GLU A 50 -19.66 -25.23 -19.62
CA GLU A 50 -20.55 -24.21 -20.16
C GLU A 50 -19.96 -22.78 -20.08
N LEU A 51 -19.13 -22.52 -19.07
CA LEU A 51 -18.48 -21.22 -18.90
C LEU A 51 -17.23 -21.05 -19.76
N LEU A 52 -16.57 -22.16 -20.09
CA LEU A 52 -15.39 -22.19 -20.94
C LEU A 52 -15.76 -22.19 -22.44
N ASP A 53 -17.01 -22.51 -22.77
CA ASP A 53 -17.48 -22.53 -24.16
C ASP A 53 -17.46 -21.13 -24.81
N GLN A 54 -16.46 -20.87 -25.67
CA GLN A 54 -16.35 -19.62 -26.42
C GLN A 54 -17.25 -19.58 -27.66
N SER A 55 -18.05 -20.61 -27.93
CA SER A 55 -19.01 -20.60 -29.03
C SER A 55 -20.04 -19.48 -28.85
N PRO A 56 -20.65 -18.99 -29.95
CA PRO A 56 -21.78 -18.07 -29.86
C PRO A 56 -22.93 -18.58 -28.98
N GLU A 57 -23.12 -19.89 -28.88
CA GLU A 57 -24.16 -20.51 -28.05
C GLU A 57 -23.78 -20.45 -26.56
N GLY A 58 -22.55 -20.83 -26.20
CA GLY A 58 -22.02 -20.69 -24.84
C GLY A 58 -22.02 -19.24 -24.34
N MET A 59 -21.61 -18.28 -25.20
CA MET A 59 -21.69 -16.85 -24.87
C MET A 59 -23.13 -16.38 -24.62
N ARG A 60 -24.10 -16.83 -25.43
CA ARG A 60 -25.54 -16.52 -25.24
C ARG A 60 -26.07 -17.14 -23.96
N ALA A 61 -25.69 -18.38 -23.65
CA ALA A 61 -26.09 -19.09 -22.43
C ALA A 61 -25.55 -18.37 -21.18
N ARG A 62 -24.27 -17.98 -21.17
CA ARG A 62 -23.66 -17.16 -20.11
C ARG A 62 -24.39 -15.82 -19.94
N SER A 63 -24.63 -15.12 -21.04
CA SER A 63 -25.34 -13.83 -21.01
C SER A 63 -26.80 -13.97 -20.54
N ALA A 64 -27.45 -15.10 -20.82
CA ALA A 64 -28.80 -15.39 -20.32
C ALA A 64 -28.78 -15.71 -18.82
N LYS A 65 -27.81 -16.51 -18.35
CA LYS A 65 -27.63 -16.81 -16.93
C LYS A 65 -27.32 -15.56 -16.12
N GLU A 66 -26.38 -14.74 -16.60
CA GLU A 66 -26.01 -13.48 -15.94
C GLU A 66 -27.22 -12.53 -15.85
N ARG A 67 -28.03 -12.40 -16.90
CA ARG A 67 -29.26 -11.60 -16.83
C ARG A 67 -30.22 -12.08 -15.76
N ARG A 68 -30.43 -13.40 -15.62
CA ARG A 68 -31.26 -13.96 -14.54
C ARG A 68 -30.70 -13.63 -13.16
N ILE A 69 -29.39 -13.72 -12.98
CA ILE A 69 -28.73 -13.34 -11.72
C ILE A 69 -28.94 -11.87 -11.42
N LEU A 70 -28.76 -10.98 -12.40
CA LEU A 70 -29.02 -9.55 -12.21
C LEU A 70 -30.49 -9.29 -11.85
N ASP A 71 -31.43 -10.05 -12.40
CA ASP A 71 -32.85 -9.95 -12.05
C ASP A 71 -33.12 -10.44 -10.61
N ILE A 72 -32.45 -11.50 -10.15
CA ILE A 72 -32.48 -11.94 -8.74
C ILE A 72 -31.92 -10.85 -7.81
N LEU A 73 -30.79 -10.23 -8.17
CA LEU A 73 -30.16 -9.20 -7.33
C LEU A 73 -31.00 -7.92 -7.23
N ARG A 74 -31.74 -7.59 -8.30
CA ARG A 74 -32.70 -6.47 -8.33
C ARG A 74 -34.02 -6.77 -7.64
N ASN A 75 -34.26 -8.01 -7.25
CA ASN A 75 -35.52 -8.39 -6.63
C ASN A 75 -35.62 -7.77 -5.23
N ASP A 76 -36.69 -7.01 -5.01
CA ASP A 76 -36.97 -6.39 -3.70
C ASP A 76 -37.61 -7.39 -2.71
N SER A 77 -37.98 -8.60 -3.17
CA SER A 77 -38.52 -9.63 -2.27
C SER A 77 -37.40 -10.34 -1.50
N TRP A 78 -37.39 -10.14 -0.17
CA TRP A 78 -36.61 -10.94 0.77
C TRP A 78 -37.55 -11.63 1.78
N PRO A 79 -37.32 -12.91 2.13
CA PRO A 79 -36.22 -13.79 1.70
C PRO A 79 -36.35 -14.23 0.23
N LEU A 80 -35.21 -14.57 -0.39
CA LEU A 80 -35.21 -15.28 -1.67
C LEU A 80 -35.88 -16.65 -1.53
N ASP A 81 -36.59 -17.09 -2.58
CA ASP A 81 -37.01 -18.48 -2.64
C ASP A 81 -35.79 -19.42 -2.72
N ALA A 82 -36.00 -20.69 -2.35
CA ALA A 82 -34.91 -21.66 -2.27
C ALA A 82 -34.19 -21.86 -3.62
N GLN A 83 -34.91 -21.76 -4.74
CA GLN A 83 -34.34 -21.92 -6.07
C GLN A 83 -33.46 -20.72 -6.42
N GLN A 84 -33.96 -19.49 -6.26
CA GLN A 84 -33.21 -18.25 -6.51
C GLN A 84 -31.96 -18.17 -5.63
N ARG A 85 -32.09 -18.53 -4.35
CA ARG A 85 -30.97 -18.56 -3.41
C ARG A 85 -29.88 -19.53 -3.86
N ASN A 86 -30.27 -20.75 -4.26
CA ASN A 86 -29.33 -21.76 -4.74
C ASN A 86 -28.71 -21.37 -6.09
N GLU A 87 -29.47 -20.76 -7.00
CA GLU A 87 -28.97 -20.27 -8.29
C GLU A 87 -27.91 -19.18 -8.08
N LEU A 88 -28.19 -18.21 -7.19
CA LEU A 88 -27.25 -17.14 -6.86
C LEU A 88 -26.00 -17.65 -6.12
N ASP A 89 -26.17 -18.51 -5.11
CA ASP A 89 -25.05 -19.10 -4.36
C ASP A 89 -24.11 -19.89 -5.28
N ARG A 90 -24.69 -20.76 -6.11
CA ARG A 90 -23.94 -21.56 -7.07
C ARG A 90 -23.24 -20.67 -8.10
N TRP A 91 -23.93 -19.68 -8.65
CA TRP A 91 -23.33 -18.78 -9.63
C TRP A 91 -22.15 -18.00 -9.04
N LEU A 92 -22.27 -17.46 -7.82
CA LEU A 92 -21.16 -16.76 -7.18
C LEU A 92 -19.97 -17.71 -6.94
N LYS A 93 -20.19 -18.87 -6.33
CA LYS A 93 -19.12 -19.80 -5.93
C LYS A 93 -18.46 -20.52 -7.10
N VAL A 94 -19.27 -21.07 -8.01
CA VAL A 94 -18.85 -22.03 -9.04
C VAL A 94 -18.66 -21.38 -10.41
N ASP A 95 -19.26 -20.22 -10.65
CA ASP A 95 -19.10 -19.51 -11.92
C ASP A 95 -18.20 -18.28 -11.76
N PHE A 96 -18.58 -17.36 -10.88
CA PHE A 96 -17.95 -16.05 -10.79
C PHE A 96 -16.55 -16.13 -10.15
N PHE A 97 -16.46 -16.68 -8.93
CA PHE A 97 -15.20 -16.79 -8.21
C PHE A 97 -14.32 -17.94 -8.71
N ALA A 98 -14.89 -18.99 -9.28
CA ALA A 98 -14.10 -20.12 -9.76
C ALA A 98 -13.15 -19.75 -10.91
N VAL A 99 -13.62 -18.94 -11.87
CA VAL A 99 -12.80 -18.41 -12.96
C VAL A 99 -11.62 -17.57 -12.44
N MET A 100 -11.76 -16.97 -11.26
CA MET A 100 -10.70 -16.16 -10.62
C MET A 100 -9.59 -16.99 -9.99
N THR A 101 -9.73 -18.32 -9.97
CA THR A 101 -8.71 -19.23 -9.45
C THR A 101 -7.87 -19.87 -10.55
N ARG A 102 -8.26 -19.70 -11.82
CA ARG A 102 -7.59 -20.33 -12.96
C ARG A 102 -6.41 -19.51 -13.48
N GLN A 103 -5.35 -20.21 -13.86
CA GLN A 103 -4.13 -19.58 -14.39
C GLN A 103 -4.28 -19.07 -15.83
N ASP A 104 -5.21 -19.61 -16.61
CA ASP A 104 -5.46 -19.20 -17.99
C ASP A 104 -6.32 -17.91 -18.10
N HIS A 105 -6.72 -17.33 -16.96
CA HIS A 105 -7.60 -16.16 -16.89
C HIS A 105 -7.09 -15.03 -15.97
N LEU A 106 -5.77 -14.95 -15.73
CA LEU A 106 -5.16 -13.91 -14.88
C LEU A 106 -5.51 -12.47 -15.34
N ASP A 107 -5.60 -12.26 -16.65
CA ASP A 107 -5.92 -10.99 -17.29
C ASP A 107 -7.33 -10.46 -16.95
N GLN A 108 -8.26 -11.37 -16.64
CA GLN A 108 -9.65 -11.03 -16.33
C GLN A 108 -9.86 -10.62 -14.87
N TRP A 109 -8.87 -10.80 -14.00
CA TRP A 109 -9.10 -10.66 -12.57
C TRP A 109 -9.40 -9.22 -12.13
N VAL A 110 -8.61 -8.26 -12.58
CA VAL A 110 -8.86 -6.84 -12.29
C VAL A 110 -10.20 -6.38 -12.87
N PRO A 111 -10.53 -6.63 -14.16
CA PRO A 111 -11.85 -6.34 -14.72
C PRO A 111 -12.99 -6.97 -13.93
N ARG A 112 -12.88 -8.24 -13.52
CA ARG A 112 -13.93 -8.95 -12.77
C ARG A 112 -14.14 -8.38 -11.37
N ARG A 113 -13.08 -7.98 -10.67
CA ARG A 113 -13.21 -7.25 -9.40
C ARG A 113 -13.96 -5.94 -9.57
N GLN A 114 -13.59 -5.17 -10.58
CA GLN A 114 -14.29 -3.92 -10.88
C GLN A 114 -15.74 -4.16 -11.29
N ASP A 115 -16.02 -5.24 -12.03
CA ASP A 115 -17.35 -5.64 -12.44
C ASP A 115 -18.22 -6.05 -11.25
N PHE A 116 -17.66 -6.82 -10.31
CA PHE A 116 -18.35 -7.17 -9.06
C PHE A 116 -18.84 -5.92 -8.32
N GLU A 117 -17.96 -4.95 -8.10
CA GLU A 117 -18.30 -3.72 -7.37
C GLU A 117 -19.21 -2.80 -8.19
N ASN A 118 -18.89 -2.58 -9.47
CA ASN A 118 -19.54 -1.54 -10.26
C ASN A 118 -20.82 -1.99 -10.93
N ARG A 119 -20.98 -3.29 -11.16
CA ARG A 119 -22.14 -3.86 -11.85
C ARG A 119 -23.00 -4.66 -10.88
N LEU A 120 -22.45 -5.68 -10.22
CA LEU A 120 -23.23 -6.61 -9.39
C LEU A 120 -23.70 -5.95 -8.09
N MET A 121 -22.79 -5.41 -7.29
CA MET A 121 -23.15 -4.81 -6.00
C MET A 121 -24.11 -3.62 -6.15
N LYS A 122 -24.03 -2.88 -7.26
CA LYS A 122 -24.99 -1.80 -7.57
C LYS A 122 -26.40 -2.29 -7.95
N GLN A 123 -26.56 -3.57 -8.33
CA GLN A 123 -27.90 -4.12 -8.56
C GLN A 123 -28.60 -4.51 -7.26
N VAL A 124 -27.85 -4.71 -6.17
CA VAL A 124 -28.40 -5.18 -4.90
C VAL A 124 -29.23 -4.07 -4.25
N ARG A 125 -30.54 -4.30 -4.09
CA ARG A 125 -31.46 -3.29 -3.57
C ARG A 125 -31.71 -3.36 -2.07
N THR A 126 -31.65 -4.56 -1.50
CA THR A 126 -32.00 -4.78 -0.09
C THR A 126 -30.74 -5.01 0.76
N PRO A 127 -30.71 -4.51 2.01
CA PRO A 127 -29.59 -4.77 2.93
C PRO A 127 -29.32 -6.26 3.17
N GLN A 128 -30.37 -7.08 3.24
CA GLN A 128 -30.25 -8.52 3.51
C GLN A 128 -29.66 -9.29 2.32
N MET A 129 -30.07 -8.96 1.08
CA MET A 129 -29.41 -9.50 -0.12
C MET A 129 -27.93 -9.12 -0.15
N ARG A 130 -27.62 -7.88 0.23
CA ARG A 130 -26.24 -7.38 0.28
C ARG A 130 -25.40 -8.18 1.27
N GLU A 131 -25.92 -8.39 2.46
CA GLU A 131 -25.27 -9.22 3.49
C GLU A 131 -25.06 -10.66 2.99
N PHE A 132 -26.04 -11.24 2.29
CA PHE A 132 -25.93 -12.57 1.70
C PHE A 132 -24.81 -12.67 0.64
N VAL A 133 -24.78 -11.74 -0.32
CA VAL A 133 -23.74 -11.70 -1.36
C VAL A 133 -22.36 -11.50 -0.74
N ILE A 134 -22.24 -10.57 0.22
CA ILE A 134 -20.97 -10.32 0.93
C ILE A 134 -20.54 -11.54 1.75
N GLY A 135 -21.47 -12.23 2.40
CA GLY A 135 -21.19 -13.45 3.15
C GLY A 135 -20.56 -14.54 2.29
N ILE A 136 -21.08 -14.74 1.06
CA ILE A 136 -20.50 -15.67 0.08
C ILE A 136 -19.13 -15.18 -0.39
N THR A 137 -19.02 -13.91 -0.77
CA THR A 137 -17.75 -13.32 -1.22
C THR A 137 -16.66 -13.50 -0.17
N ARG A 138 -16.97 -13.20 1.09
CA ARG A 138 -16.07 -13.41 2.22
C ARG A 138 -15.66 -14.89 2.31
N GLN A 139 -16.63 -15.79 2.42
CA GLN A 139 -16.37 -17.23 2.59
C GLN A 139 -15.43 -17.79 1.51
N VAL A 140 -15.70 -17.47 0.25
CA VAL A 140 -14.90 -17.99 -0.87
C VAL A 140 -13.50 -17.38 -0.87
N ASN A 141 -13.38 -16.07 -0.68
CA ASN A 141 -12.08 -15.40 -0.74
C ASN A 141 -11.19 -15.74 0.47
N GLU A 142 -11.74 -15.95 1.66
CA GLU A 142 -10.97 -16.47 2.80
C GLU A 142 -10.38 -17.85 2.49
N ALA A 143 -11.16 -18.73 1.85
CA ALA A 143 -10.70 -20.06 1.44
C ALA A 143 -9.61 -19.96 0.35
N ILE A 144 -9.72 -19.00 -0.58
CA ILE A 144 -8.69 -18.77 -1.60
C ILE A 144 -7.40 -18.27 -0.96
N VAL A 145 -7.47 -17.28 -0.06
CA VAL A 145 -6.30 -16.70 0.63
C VAL A 145 -5.50 -17.76 1.40
N ARG A 146 -6.18 -18.66 2.10
CA ARG A 146 -5.55 -19.70 2.93
C ARG A 146 -5.20 -20.98 2.19
N GLY A 147 -5.83 -21.23 1.04
CA GLY A 147 -5.62 -22.44 0.25
C GLY A 147 -4.36 -22.40 -0.62
N ASN A 148 -3.99 -23.56 -1.16
CA ASN A 148 -2.93 -23.67 -2.17
C ASN A 148 -3.44 -23.25 -3.55
N PHE A 149 -3.78 -21.96 -3.71
CA PHE A 149 -4.13 -21.35 -4.99
C PHE A 149 -2.95 -20.57 -5.54
N HIS A 150 -2.97 -20.28 -6.85
CA HIS A 150 -1.94 -19.47 -7.49
C HIS A 150 -1.72 -18.14 -6.72
N PRO A 151 -0.47 -17.69 -6.45
CA PRO A 151 -0.18 -16.51 -5.61
C PRO A 151 -0.97 -15.27 -5.99
N ALA A 152 -1.12 -15.03 -7.29
CA ALA A 152 -1.84 -13.88 -7.78
C ALA A 152 -3.38 -14.00 -7.53
N ALA A 153 -3.94 -15.21 -7.42
CA ALA A 153 -5.37 -15.42 -7.08
C ALA A 153 -5.58 -15.09 -5.60
N ARG A 154 -4.66 -15.56 -4.74
CA ARG A 154 -4.62 -15.26 -3.30
C ARG A 154 -4.48 -13.77 -3.04
N TYR A 155 -3.59 -13.10 -3.80
CA TYR A 155 -3.43 -11.64 -3.78
C TYR A 155 -4.74 -10.91 -4.09
N ASN A 156 -5.41 -11.26 -5.20
CA ASN A 156 -6.65 -10.60 -5.59
C ASN A 156 -7.81 -10.90 -4.62
N ALA A 157 -7.88 -12.12 -4.10
CA ALA A 157 -8.85 -12.48 -3.07
C ALA A 157 -8.68 -11.61 -1.81
N MET A 158 -7.45 -11.42 -1.35
CA MET A 158 -7.15 -10.54 -0.22
C MET A 158 -7.52 -9.07 -0.49
N LEU A 159 -7.23 -8.54 -1.69
CA LEU A 159 -7.68 -7.20 -2.07
C LEU A 159 -9.20 -7.05 -2.01
N TRP A 160 -9.93 -8.05 -2.52
CA TRP A 160 -11.39 -8.07 -2.45
C TRP A 160 -11.91 -8.01 -1.01
N LEU A 161 -11.32 -8.81 -0.11
CA LEU A 161 -11.68 -8.78 1.31
C LEU A 161 -11.46 -7.39 1.93
N GLY A 162 -10.37 -6.70 1.56
CA GLY A 162 -10.10 -5.32 1.99
C GLY A 162 -11.05 -4.26 1.41
N ASP A 163 -11.66 -4.53 0.25
CA ASP A 163 -12.62 -3.64 -0.40
C ASP A 163 -14.07 -3.81 0.12
N LEU A 164 -14.36 -4.89 0.87
CA LEU A 164 -15.68 -5.16 1.45
C LEU A 164 -16.11 -4.05 2.44
N ASN A 165 -17.39 -3.68 2.35
CA ASN A 165 -18.01 -2.66 3.20
C ASN A 165 -19.24 -3.22 3.89
N THR A 166 -19.46 -2.87 5.15
CA THR A 166 -20.76 -3.04 5.82
C THR A 166 -21.78 -2.03 5.29
N SER A 167 -21.32 -0.85 4.84
CA SER A 167 -22.18 0.14 4.17
C SER A 167 -21.44 0.82 3.03
N ASP A 168 -22.11 0.92 1.88
CA ASP A 168 -21.56 1.57 0.69
C ASP A 168 -21.54 3.10 0.83
N PRO A 169 -20.64 3.79 0.11
CA PRO A 169 -20.62 5.25 0.11
C PRO A 169 -21.90 5.79 -0.53
N VAL A 170 -22.49 6.81 0.10
CA VAL A 170 -23.64 7.54 -0.43
C VAL A 170 -23.11 8.84 -1.03
N MET A 171 -23.24 8.99 -2.35
CA MET A 171 -22.73 10.15 -3.08
C MET A 171 -23.78 11.25 -3.28
N PHE A 172 -25.06 10.89 -3.30
CA PHE A 172 -26.19 11.79 -3.51
C PHE A 172 -27.00 11.96 -2.24
N GLY A 173 -27.55 13.17 -2.01
CA GLY A 173 -28.24 13.50 -0.77
C GLY A 173 -27.23 13.93 0.31
N THR A 174 -27.34 13.35 1.51
CA THR A 174 -26.35 13.57 2.58
C THR A 174 -25.16 12.66 2.35
N PRO A 175 -24.00 13.18 1.88
CA PRO A 175 -22.88 12.35 1.52
C PRO A 175 -22.37 11.58 2.75
N ARG A 176 -22.12 10.28 2.58
CA ARG A 176 -21.58 9.44 3.64
C ARG A 176 -20.45 8.58 3.09
N PRO A 177 -19.28 8.54 3.74
CA PRO A 177 -18.20 7.65 3.31
C PRO A 177 -18.61 6.19 3.46
N ALA A 178 -17.89 5.32 2.75
CA ALA A 178 -18.01 3.89 2.92
C ALA A 178 -17.66 3.48 4.37
N VAL A 179 -18.29 2.43 4.86
CA VAL A 179 -17.98 1.78 6.14
C VAL A 179 -17.34 0.43 5.84
N PRO A 180 -16.00 0.32 5.93
CA PRO A 180 -15.30 -0.95 5.73
C PRO A 180 -15.76 -2.01 6.73
N MET A 181 -15.76 -3.27 6.31
CA MET A 181 -16.18 -4.40 7.14
C MET A 181 -15.12 -4.72 8.20
N ILE A 182 -15.38 -4.43 9.48
CA ILE A 182 -14.37 -4.54 10.55
C ILE A 182 -13.86 -5.98 10.75
N GLU A 183 -14.69 -6.98 10.46
CA GLU A 183 -14.32 -8.38 10.51
C GLU A 183 -13.17 -8.70 9.54
N MET A 184 -13.16 -8.04 8.37
CA MET A 184 -12.09 -8.19 7.38
C MET A 184 -10.80 -7.53 7.81
N LEU A 185 -10.86 -6.47 8.64
CA LEU A 185 -9.65 -5.89 9.22
C LEU A 185 -8.91 -6.92 10.07
N ARG A 186 -9.64 -7.64 10.92
CA ARG A 186 -9.06 -8.69 11.77
C ARG A 186 -8.42 -9.79 10.93
N PHE A 187 -9.16 -10.31 9.94
CA PHE A 187 -8.63 -11.31 9.02
C PHE A 187 -7.34 -10.84 8.32
N MET A 188 -7.31 -9.61 7.81
CA MET A 188 -6.12 -9.05 7.16
C MET A 188 -4.93 -8.93 8.10
N LEU A 189 -5.14 -8.52 9.36
CA LEU A 189 -4.07 -8.43 10.36
C LEU A 189 -3.54 -9.81 10.76
N ASP A 190 -4.42 -10.81 10.87
CA ASP A 190 -4.03 -12.20 11.14
C ASP A 190 -3.17 -12.75 10.00
N GLU A 191 -3.58 -12.55 8.74
CA GLU A 191 -2.80 -13.02 7.58
C GLU A 191 -1.52 -12.20 7.34
N LEU A 192 -1.50 -10.92 7.71
CA LEU A 192 -0.30 -10.10 7.64
C LEU A 192 0.80 -10.58 8.59
N THR A 193 0.41 -10.96 9.80
CA THR A 193 1.33 -11.41 10.86
C THR A 193 1.64 -12.91 10.80
N ASN A 194 0.89 -13.68 10.02
CA ASN A 194 1.14 -15.11 9.82
C ASN A 194 2.50 -15.34 9.14
N PRO A 195 3.48 -16.01 9.78
CA PRO A 195 4.82 -16.24 9.23
C PRO A 195 4.81 -17.09 7.95
N GLN A 196 3.82 -17.97 7.78
CA GLN A 196 3.66 -18.85 6.62
C GLN A 196 2.95 -18.20 5.43
N GLN A 197 2.48 -16.96 5.60
CA GLN A 197 1.79 -16.25 4.53
C GLN A 197 2.77 -15.70 3.51
N ILE A 198 2.43 -15.85 2.23
CA ILE A 198 3.26 -15.36 1.13
C ILE A 198 3.19 -13.83 1.05
N ASP A 199 4.30 -13.22 0.64
CA ASP A 199 4.42 -11.76 0.59
C ASP A 199 3.37 -11.06 -0.28
N PRO A 200 2.95 -11.59 -1.46
CA PRO A 200 1.85 -10.99 -2.20
C PRO A 200 0.59 -10.82 -1.33
N VAL A 201 0.19 -11.85 -0.59
CA VAL A 201 -1.01 -11.77 0.27
C VAL A 201 -0.81 -10.74 1.38
N ARG A 202 0.38 -10.68 2.00
CA ARG A 202 0.70 -9.66 3.00
C ARG A 202 0.64 -8.24 2.44
N VAL A 203 1.14 -8.03 1.22
CA VAL A 203 1.07 -6.75 0.50
C VAL A 203 -0.39 -6.36 0.28
N ALA A 204 -1.23 -7.27 -0.20
CA ALA A 204 -2.66 -7.02 -0.36
C ALA A 204 -3.37 -6.72 0.98
N ALA A 205 -3.00 -7.41 2.05
CA ALA A 205 -3.51 -7.14 3.39
C ALA A 205 -3.12 -5.73 3.86
N LEU A 206 -1.88 -5.29 3.65
CA LEU A 206 -1.44 -3.91 3.94
C LEU A 206 -2.24 -2.87 3.15
N VAL A 207 -2.59 -3.15 1.89
CA VAL A 207 -3.44 -2.26 1.08
C VAL A 207 -4.83 -2.12 1.72
N GLY A 208 -5.45 -3.24 2.11
CA GLY A 208 -6.77 -3.24 2.75
C GLY A 208 -6.75 -2.61 4.16
N VAL A 209 -5.78 -2.93 5.01
CA VAL A 209 -5.58 -2.27 6.33
C VAL A 209 -5.43 -0.77 6.15
N GLY A 210 -4.60 -0.33 5.21
CA GLY A 210 -4.43 1.09 4.91
C GLY A 210 -5.72 1.77 4.43
N ARG A 211 -6.57 1.08 3.66
CA ARG A 211 -7.90 1.57 3.27
C ARG A 211 -8.81 1.77 4.49
N HIS A 212 -8.83 0.82 5.42
CA HIS A 212 -9.64 0.91 6.63
C HIS A 212 -9.23 2.11 7.49
N VAL A 213 -7.93 2.25 7.76
CA VAL A 213 -7.38 3.35 8.55
C VAL A 213 -7.64 4.69 7.87
N ARG A 214 -7.43 4.78 6.55
CA ARG A 214 -7.69 6.01 5.78
C ARG A 214 -9.16 6.42 5.86
N LEU A 215 -10.10 5.50 5.63
CA LEU A 215 -11.52 5.83 5.69
C LEU A 215 -11.97 6.22 7.10
N ASP A 216 -11.40 5.59 8.13
CA ASP A 216 -11.64 5.97 9.53
C ASP A 216 -11.12 7.38 9.84
N ARG A 217 -9.92 7.73 9.33
CA ARG A 217 -9.30 9.05 9.54
C ARG A 217 -10.12 10.21 8.98
N HIS A 218 -10.97 9.96 7.98
CA HIS A 218 -11.86 10.98 7.40
C HIS A 218 -13.13 11.20 8.22
N LEU A 219 -13.38 10.39 9.25
CA LEU A 219 -14.49 10.62 10.16
C LEU A 219 -14.13 11.73 11.17
N PRO A 220 -15.11 12.52 11.63
CA PRO A 220 -14.90 13.45 12.74
C PRO A 220 -14.28 12.74 13.95
N ALA A 221 -13.46 13.44 14.73
CA ALA A 221 -12.69 12.83 15.83
C ALA A 221 -13.57 11.99 16.79
N GLY A 222 -14.76 12.47 17.15
CA GLY A 222 -15.71 11.74 18.01
C GLY A 222 -16.49 10.60 17.34
N SER A 223 -16.28 10.36 16.04
CA SER A 223 -16.94 9.29 15.27
C SER A 223 -15.94 8.27 14.72
N ARG A 224 -14.65 8.40 15.06
CA ARG A 224 -13.64 7.42 14.69
C ARG A 224 -13.91 6.09 15.37
N ARG A 225 -13.72 5.01 14.63
CA ARG A 225 -14.07 3.62 15.01
C ARG A 225 -12.85 2.77 15.27
N LEU A 226 -11.65 3.20 14.85
CA LEU A 226 -10.43 2.42 15.01
C LEU A 226 -9.52 2.94 16.13
N VAL A 227 -9.79 4.12 16.69
CA VAL A 227 -8.99 4.76 17.74
C VAL A 227 -9.77 4.73 19.05
N GLY A 228 -9.07 4.48 20.16
CA GLY A 228 -9.60 4.35 21.51
C GLY A 228 -10.11 2.95 21.86
N ASN A 229 -9.80 1.91 21.07
CA ASN A 229 -10.34 0.57 21.27
C ASN A 229 -9.34 -0.55 20.95
N ALA A 230 -9.78 -1.81 21.06
CA ALA A 230 -8.94 -2.98 20.82
C ALA A 230 -8.40 -3.07 19.37
N ALA A 231 -9.14 -2.56 18.37
CA ALA A 231 -8.67 -2.56 16.99
C ALA A 231 -7.43 -1.68 16.81
N GLU A 232 -7.36 -0.57 17.56
CA GLU A 232 -6.18 0.31 17.57
C GLU A 232 -4.92 -0.47 17.93
N ALA A 233 -4.95 -1.19 19.06
CA ALA A 233 -3.81 -1.95 19.56
C ALA A 233 -3.38 -3.04 18.57
N MET A 234 -4.33 -3.73 17.93
CA MET A 234 -4.03 -4.74 16.91
C MET A 234 -3.31 -4.14 15.69
N ILE A 235 -3.80 -3.01 15.18
CA ILE A 235 -3.16 -2.32 14.04
C ILE A 235 -1.77 -1.82 14.45
N VAL A 236 -1.66 -1.13 15.59
CA VAL A 236 -0.40 -0.57 16.08
C VAL A 236 0.64 -1.68 16.24
N ASN A 237 0.30 -2.78 16.92
CA ASN A 237 1.25 -3.87 17.14
C ASN A 237 1.71 -4.52 15.82
N ALA A 238 0.79 -4.77 14.89
CA ALA A 238 1.15 -5.36 13.59
C ALA A 238 2.04 -4.42 12.75
N MET A 239 1.73 -3.12 12.71
CA MET A 239 2.52 -2.16 11.94
C MET A 239 3.88 -1.89 12.59
N LEU A 240 3.95 -1.81 13.92
CA LEU A 240 5.22 -1.66 14.64
C LEU A 240 6.13 -2.87 14.41
N GLY A 241 5.59 -4.09 14.46
CA GLY A 241 6.36 -5.30 14.17
C GLY A 241 7.00 -5.29 12.77
N LEU A 242 6.31 -4.74 11.77
CA LEU A 242 6.87 -4.55 10.43
C LEU A 242 7.87 -3.39 10.37
N ALA A 243 7.55 -2.23 10.95
CA ALA A 243 8.42 -1.06 10.93
C ALA A 243 9.76 -1.30 11.65
N GLU A 244 9.75 -2.07 12.74
CA GLU A 244 10.94 -2.37 13.54
C GLU A 244 11.78 -3.54 13.00
N ALA A 245 11.25 -4.33 12.06
CA ALA A 245 11.95 -5.47 11.49
C ALA A 245 13.18 -4.99 10.69
N LYS A 246 14.39 -5.21 11.21
CA LYS A 246 15.62 -4.74 10.56
C LYS A 246 15.98 -5.54 9.31
N GLU A 247 15.93 -6.85 9.43
CA GLU A 247 16.32 -7.76 8.35
C GLU A 247 15.10 -8.23 7.55
N PRO A 248 15.23 -8.35 6.22
CA PRO A 248 14.19 -8.96 5.40
C PRO A 248 14.02 -10.45 5.78
N PRO A 249 12.79 -10.95 5.91
CA PRO A 249 12.54 -12.39 6.02
C PRO A 249 13.11 -13.16 4.82
N GLU A 250 13.35 -14.46 5.01
CA GLU A 250 13.82 -15.34 3.94
C GLU A 250 12.93 -15.25 2.68
N GLY A 251 13.56 -15.11 1.51
CA GLY A 251 12.87 -14.96 0.23
C GLY A 251 12.36 -13.54 -0.09
N ARG A 252 12.46 -12.58 0.84
CA ARG A 252 12.11 -11.17 0.59
C ARG A 252 13.34 -10.35 0.23
N SER A 253 13.26 -9.56 -0.83
CA SER A 253 14.35 -8.62 -1.16
C SER A 253 14.40 -7.44 -0.16
N PRO A 254 15.57 -6.83 0.07
CA PRO A 254 15.69 -5.64 0.91
C PRO A 254 14.76 -4.50 0.47
N GLU A 255 14.58 -4.30 -0.84
CA GLU A 255 13.71 -3.25 -1.40
C GLU A 255 12.23 -3.54 -1.14
N ALA A 256 11.81 -4.80 -1.30
CA ALA A 256 10.45 -5.22 -0.99
C ALA A 256 10.16 -5.05 0.51
N HIS A 257 11.14 -5.37 1.36
CA HIS A 257 11.05 -5.17 2.80
C HIS A 257 10.93 -3.69 3.16
N ALA A 258 11.80 -2.83 2.62
CA ALA A 258 11.73 -1.39 2.82
C ALA A 258 10.39 -0.80 2.36
N TRP A 259 9.82 -1.30 1.25
CA TRP A 259 8.49 -0.91 0.80
C TRP A 259 7.39 -1.29 1.80
N MET A 260 7.45 -2.51 2.38
CA MET A 260 6.49 -2.94 3.40
C MET A 260 6.63 -2.14 4.70
N GLN A 261 7.85 -1.84 5.14
CA GLN A 261 8.13 -0.96 6.27
C GLN A 261 7.51 0.43 6.05
N ARG A 262 7.77 1.01 4.87
CA ARG A 262 7.20 2.29 4.45
C ARG A 262 5.68 2.28 4.57
N ARG A 263 5.05 1.22 4.08
CA ARG A 263 3.60 1.09 4.12
C ARG A 263 3.05 0.96 5.55
N ALA A 264 3.75 0.23 6.41
CA ALA A 264 3.37 0.11 7.82
C ALA A 264 3.45 1.47 8.54
N ILE A 265 4.52 2.23 8.27
CA ILE A 265 4.73 3.60 8.80
C ILE A 265 3.63 4.56 8.33
N GLU A 266 3.27 4.55 7.05
CA GLU A 266 2.16 5.33 6.51
C GLU A 266 0.84 5.00 7.22
N ILE A 267 0.59 3.72 7.51
CA ILE A 267 -0.61 3.27 8.23
C ILE A 267 -0.62 3.79 9.66
N LEU A 268 0.52 3.77 10.37
CA LEU A 268 0.66 4.37 11.70
C LEU A 268 0.38 5.88 11.68
N GLY A 269 0.94 6.60 10.69
CA GLY A 269 0.67 8.02 10.48
C GLY A 269 -0.82 8.30 10.24
N MET A 270 -1.44 7.58 9.29
CA MET A 270 -2.88 7.75 8.98
C MET A 270 -3.78 7.38 10.17
N LEU A 271 -3.36 6.42 11.02
CA LEU A 271 -4.09 6.09 12.24
C LEU A 271 -4.08 7.29 13.19
N GLY A 272 -2.96 8.02 13.24
CA GLY A 272 -2.80 9.26 13.99
C GLY A 272 -2.81 9.06 15.50
N SER A 273 -2.56 7.84 15.97
CA SER A 273 -2.41 7.53 17.40
C SER A 273 -0.92 7.52 17.78
N THR A 274 -0.60 8.01 18.97
CA THR A 274 0.75 7.88 19.54
C THR A 274 1.03 6.48 20.11
N GLY A 275 0.01 5.63 20.19
CA GLY A 275 0.08 4.29 20.78
C GLY A 275 0.29 4.31 22.30
N GLN A 276 0.22 3.14 22.92
CA GLN A 276 0.43 3.00 24.36
C GLN A 276 1.84 3.49 24.74
N GLY A 277 1.92 4.40 25.71
CA GLY A 277 3.19 4.95 26.19
C GLY A 277 3.98 5.73 25.13
N ASN A 278 3.32 6.27 24.10
CA ASN A 278 3.94 6.97 22.97
C ASN A 278 4.86 6.07 22.11
N ARG A 279 4.67 4.75 22.15
CA ARG A 279 5.51 3.79 21.43
C ARG A 279 5.61 4.09 19.94
N VAL A 280 4.52 4.54 19.30
CA VAL A 280 4.54 4.88 17.87
C VAL A 280 5.48 6.05 17.63
N VAL A 281 5.45 7.08 18.47
CA VAL A 281 6.35 8.24 18.31
C VAL A 281 7.80 7.84 18.45
N THR A 282 8.13 7.04 19.47
CA THR A 282 9.50 6.54 19.70
C THR A 282 10.02 5.76 18.50
N VAL A 283 9.20 4.89 17.91
CA VAL A 283 9.62 4.06 16.78
C VAL A 283 9.78 4.90 15.52
N LEU A 284 8.86 5.83 15.24
CA LEU A 284 8.99 6.72 14.09
C LEU A 284 10.20 7.65 14.22
N GLU A 285 10.48 8.17 15.41
CA GLU A 285 11.70 8.95 15.69
C GLU A 285 12.96 8.11 15.43
N GLN A 286 13.01 6.88 15.94
CA GLN A 286 14.13 5.96 15.74
C GLN A 286 14.32 5.63 14.26
N THR A 287 13.24 5.30 13.55
CA THR A 287 13.27 5.00 12.11
C THR A 287 13.72 6.21 11.30
N ALA A 288 13.26 7.43 11.62
CA ALA A 288 13.68 8.65 10.95
C ALA A 288 15.18 8.91 11.15
N GLY A 289 15.70 8.61 12.35
CA GLY A 289 17.10 8.78 12.72
C GLY A 289 18.04 7.62 12.38
N ASP A 290 17.56 6.51 11.80
CA ASP A 290 18.39 5.34 11.50
C ASP A 290 19.07 5.49 10.13
N ASP A 291 20.38 5.74 10.15
CA ASP A 291 21.18 5.93 8.94
C ASP A 291 21.39 4.64 8.13
N SER A 292 21.05 3.47 8.69
CA SER A 292 21.10 2.20 7.96
C SER A 292 19.87 1.97 7.07
N LEU A 293 18.79 2.72 7.30
CA LEU A 293 17.55 2.56 6.54
C LEU A 293 17.54 3.41 5.26
N PRO A 294 16.88 2.92 4.19
CA PRO A 294 16.71 3.71 2.98
C PRO A 294 16.02 5.05 3.25
N ILE A 295 16.48 6.12 2.57
CA ILE A 295 15.96 7.48 2.74
C ILE A 295 14.43 7.55 2.60
N ALA A 296 13.83 6.73 1.72
CA ALA A 296 12.38 6.68 1.53
C ALA A 296 11.61 6.22 2.79
N VAL A 297 12.17 5.27 3.56
CA VAL A 297 11.59 4.79 4.82
C VAL A 297 11.70 5.90 5.88
N ARG A 298 12.85 6.56 5.95
CA ARG A 298 13.12 7.67 6.88
C ARG A 298 12.20 8.87 6.63
N CYS A 299 12.04 9.28 5.37
CA CYS A 299 11.12 10.36 4.99
C CYS A 299 9.66 9.98 5.29
N SER A 300 9.27 8.72 5.12
CA SER A 300 7.92 8.27 5.46
C SER A 300 7.66 8.29 6.96
N ALA A 301 8.68 8.00 7.78
CA ALA A 301 8.60 8.16 9.23
C ALA A 301 8.48 9.64 9.62
N ALA A 302 9.21 10.53 8.94
CA ALA A 302 9.08 11.97 9.10
C ALA A 302 7.64 12.44 8.79
N ASP A 303 7.07 12.03 7.66
CA ASP A 303 5.69 12.38 7.29
C ASP A 303 4.68 11.82 8.31
N ALA A 304 4.85 10.57 8.75
CA ALA A 304 3.97 9.93 9.72
C ALA A 304 3.96 10.65 11.08
N LEU A 305 5.10 11.16 11.56
CA LEU A 305 5.18 12.01 12.77
C LEU A 305 4.29 13.25 12.66
N GLY A 306 4.18 13.82 11.46
CA GLY A 306 3.33 14.98 11.18
C GLY A 306 1.83 14.68 11.28
N GLN A 307 1.44 13.40 11.11
CA GLN A 307 0.04 12.97 11.08
C GLN A 307 -0.49 12.55 12.46
N LEU A 308 0.36 12.47 13.48
CA LEU A 308 -0.04 12.03 14.82
C LEU A 308 -0.85 13.09 15.57
N ASN A 309 -1.82 12.64 16.37
CA ASN A 309 -2.56 13.47 17.29
C ASN A 309 -1.87 13.41 18.67
N TYR A 310 -1.02 14.39 18.96
CA TYR A 310 -0.27 14.43 20.20
C TYR A 310 -1.16 14.81 21.41
N PRO A 311 -1.12 14.05 22.52
CA PRO A 311 -1.79 14.45 23.75
C PRO A 311 -1.07 15.65 24.39
N ALA A 312 -1.81 16.53 25.08
CA ALA A 312 -1.29 17.78 25.62
C ALA A 312 -0.14 17.62 26.65
N ASN A 313 -0.02 16.45 27.27
CA ASN A 313 0.97 16.13 28.30
C ASN A 313 2.14 15.28 27.78
N ILE A 314 2.31 15.16 26.45
CA ILE A 314 3.36 14.33 25.89
C ILE A 314 4.75 14.89 26.24
N GLN A 315 5.65 14.01 26.70
CA GLN A 315 7.03 14.37 27.10
C GLN A 315 7.98 14.02 25.96
N ILE A 316 8.08 14.89 24.96
CA ILE A 316 8.93 14.70 23.78
C ILE A 316 9.75 15.96 23.52
N ASN A 317 11.03 15.76 23.18
CA ASN A 317 11.91 16.83 22.75
C ASN A 317 11.65 17.19 21.27
N ALA A 318 10.57 17.94 21.03
CA ALA A 318 10.14 18.27 19.66
C ALA A 318 11.23 19.00 18.83
N VAL A 319 12.08 19.80 19.47
CA VAL A 319 13.21 20.50 18.81
C VAL A 319 14.26 19.51 18.31
N GLU A 320 14.61 18.52 19.12
CA GLU A 320 15.58 17.49 18.71
C GLU A 320 15.04 16.63 17.56
N ILE A 321 13.77 16.21 17.64
CA ILE A 321 13.13 15.48 16.55
C ILE A 321 13.11 16.36 15.28
N ALA A 322 12.75 17.64 15.39
CA ALA A 322 12.76 18.56 14.25
C ALA A 322 14.15 18.65 13.59
N LYS A 323 15.23 18.75 14.38
CA LYS A 323 16.62 18.74 13.86
C LYS A 323 16.97 17.44 13.15
N ARG A 324 16.52 16.29 13.67
CA ARG A 324 16.66 14.99 12.98
C ARG A 324 15.92 14.98 11.65
N LEU A 325 14.68 15.48 11.61
CA LEU A 325 13.92 15.59 10.37
C LEU A 325 14.60 16.53 9.35
N GLY A 326 15.16 17.64 9.82
CA GLY A 326 16.00 18.53 9.01
C GLY A 326 17.21 17.83 8.40
N SER A 327 17.87 16.97 9.18
CA SER A 327 19.01 16.18 8.73
C SER A 327 18.64 15.21 7.60
N ILE A 328 17.44 14.60 7.67
CA ILE A 328 16.90 13.75 6.60
C ILE A 328 16.71 14.55 5.31
N ALA A 329 16.18 15.78 5.37
CA ALA A 329 16.00 16.63 4.21
C ALA A 329 17.33 17.01 3.54
N VAL A 330 18.34 17.35 4.34
CA VAL A 330 19.70 17.63 3.85
C VAL A 330 20.29 16.39 3.17
N LEU A 331 20.22 15.23 3.83
CA LEU A 331 20.70 13.96 3.28
C LEU A 331 20.02 13.61 1.96
N ALA A 332 18.69 13.70 1.90
CA ALA A 332 17.89 13.45 0.71
C ALA A 332 18.33 14.32 -0.48
N CYS A 333 18.57 15.62 -0.25
CA CYS A 333 19.06 16.50 -1.30
C CYS A 333 20.46 16.11 -1.77
N ARG A 334 21.36 15.78 -0.84
CA ARG A 334 22.75 15.41 -1.16
C ARG A 334 22.84 14.08 -1.91
N GLU A 335 22.10 13.06 -1.50
CA GLU A 335 22.01 11.79 -2.21
C GLU A 335 21.52 11.98 -3.64
N GLU A 336 20.52 12.84 -3.84
CA GLU A 336 19.97 13.11 -5.17
C GLU A 336 20.95 13.91 -6.04
N ILE A 337 21.67 14.88 -5.47
CA ILE A 337 22.78 15.58 -6.16
C ILE A 337 23.83 14.56 -6.61
N LYS A 338 24.29 13.68 -5.71
CA LYS A 338 25.28 12.64 -6.01
C LYS A 338 24.78 11.65 -7.07
N ARG A 339 23.50 11.26 -7.02
CA ARG A 339 22.86 10.40 -8.04
C ARG A 339 22.92 11.05 -9.42
N VAL A 340 22.57 12.32 -9.51
CA VAL A 340 22.57 13.08 -10.78
C VAL A 340 24.00 13.25 -11.31
N GLU A 341 24.96 13.60 -10.47
CA GLU A 341 26.38 13.70 -10.84
C GLU A 341 26.93 12.38 -11.40
N ASN A 342 26.67 11.27 -10.68
CA ASN A 342 27.04 9.93 -11.15
C ASN A 342 26.42 9.59 -12.50
N GLN A 343 25.17 10.02 -12.74
CA GLN A 343 24.51 9.84 -14.02
C GLN A 343 25.16 10.67 -15.14
N ILE A 344 25.51 11.94 -14.87
CA ILE A 344 26.23 12.81 -15.80
C ILE A 344 27.59 12.19 -16.15
N ALA A 345 28.36 11.77 -15.15
CA ALA A 345 29.68 11.15 -15.35
C ALA A 345 29.61 9.88 -16.20
N ARG A 346 28.62 9.00 -15.96
CA ARG A 346 28.39 7.79 -16.77
C ARG A 346 28.06 8.13 -18.22
N ASP A 347 27.26 9.15 -18.46
CA ASP A 347 26.94 9.57 -19.83
C ASP A 347 28.13 10.18 -20.55
N GLU A 348 28.97 10.95 -19.85
CA GLU A 348 30.22 11.48 -20.41
C GLU A 348 31.20 10.37 -20.74
N ALA A 349 31.35 9.37 -19.85
CA ALA A 349 32.15 8.18 -20.11
C ALA A 349 31.63 7.41 -21.34
N ARG A 350 30.30 7.27 -21.48
CA ARG A 350 29.67 6.62 -22.64
C ARG A 350 29.91 7.40 -23.94
N LYS A 351 29.96 8.73 -23.91
CA LYS A 351 30.30 9.57 -25.07
C LYS A 351 31.77 9.46 -25.49
N LYS A 352 32.67 9.29 -24.51
CA LYS A 352 34.13 9.16 -24.76
C LYS A 352 34.52 7.78 -25.28
N ARG A 353 33.75 6.74 -24.96
CA ARG A 353 33.98 5.39 -25.51
C ARG A 353 33.90 5.48 -27.05
N PRO A 354 35.01 5.27 -27.77
CA PRO A 354 34.96 5.23 -29.22
C PRO A 354 33.96 4.13 -29.58
N VAL A 355 33.02 4.44 -30.47
CA VAL A 355 32.15 3.43 -31.07
C VAL A 355 33.07 2.52 -31.89
N GLY A 356 33.64 1.53 -31.19
CA GLY A 356 34.67 0.63 -31.70
C GLY A 356 34.10 -0.12 -32.88
N GLY A 357 34.66 0.17 -34.05
CA GLY A 357 34.22 -0.25 -35.37
C GLY A 357 33.85 -1.73 -35.49
N GLY A 358 32.77 -1.96 -36.21
CA GLY A 358 32.37 -3.31 -36.64
C GLY A 358 30.99 -3.46 -37.27
N GLY A 359 30.22 -2.38 -37.51
CA GLY A 359 28.88 -2.50 -38.09
C GLY A 359 28.42 -1.23 -38.80
N MET A 360 28.74 -1.16 -40.10
CA MET A 360 28.22 -0.30 -41.17
C MET A 360 27.48 1.01 -40.82
N PRO A 361 27.98 2.17 -41.30
CA PRO A 361 27.20 3.40 -41.41
C PRO A 361 26.23 3.27 -42.59
N TYR A 362 25.02 2.77 -42.35
CA TYR A 362 23.92 2.93 -43.30
C TYR A 362 23.03 4.11 -42.86
N GLY A 363 23.18 5.22 -43.57
CA GLY A 363 22.08 6.13 -43.87
C GLY A 363 21.86 7.30 -42.92
N ASP A 364 22.71 8.31 -43.01
CA ASP A 364 22.20 9.70 -43.05
C ASP A 364 21.13 9.77 -44.17
N ASP A 365 20.03 10.48 -43.92
CA ASP A 365 18.89 10.76 -44.84
C ASP A 365 17.65 9.85 -44.81
N MET A 366 17.19 9.39 -43.64
CA MET A 366 15.77 9.05 -43.46
C MET A 366 15.11 9.76 -42.26
N TYR A 367 15.05 11.10 -42.36
CA TYR A 367 13.97 11.87 -41.74
C TYR A 367 12.70 11.71 -42.59
N GLY A 368 11.84 10.76 -42.23
CA GLY A 368 10.49 10.68 -42.81
C GLY A 368 10.00 9.27 -43.00
N GLY A 369 9.37 8.71 -41.96
CA GLY A 369 8.66 7.45 -42.11
C GLY A 369 8.23 6.89 -40.77
N ASP A 370 6.92 6.91 -40.53
CA ASP A 370 6.21 6.18 -39.50
C ASP A 370 6.84 4.82 -39.18
N MET A 371 7.49 4.70 -38.03
CA MET A 371 7.64 3.41 -37.34
C MET A 371 7.31 3.58 -35.86
N MET A 372 6.00 3.53 -35.61
CA MET A 372 5.41 3.00 -34.40
C MET A 372 5.92 1.56 -34.20
N GLY A 373 6.54 1.25 -33.06
CA GLY A 373 6.87 -0.14 -32.73
C GLY A 373 7.82 -0.31 -31.54
N GLY A 374 7.26 -0.28 -30.33
CA GLY A 374 7.71 -1.08 -29.18
C GLY A 374 9.18 -0.99 -28.77
N MET A 375 9.52 0.00 -27.94
CA MET A 375 10.72 -0.09 -27.09
C MET A 375 10.32 -0.62 -25.70
N PRO A 376 10.90 -1.73 -25.22
CA PRO A 376 10.75 -2.21 -23.85
C PRO A 376 11.79 -1.50 -22.98
N PHE A 377 11.43 -0.35 -22.40
CA PHE A 377 12.26 0.31 -21.40
C PHE A 377 11.89 -0.22 -20.00
N GLY A 378 12.64 -1.23 -19.55
CA GLY A 378 12.82 -1.56 -18.14
C GLY A 378 13.87 -0.61 -17.55
N GLY A 379 13.41 0.43 -16.88
CA GLY A 379 14.26 1.36 -16.14
C GLY A 379 13.47 1.85 -14.92
N ASP A 380 14.06 1.63 -13.74
CA ASP A 380 13.52 1.90 -12.42
C ASP A 380 12.89 3.30 -12.30
N MET A 381 11.58 3.37 -12.54
CA MET A 381 10.76 4.52 -12.22
C MET A 381 10.33 4.39 -10.76
N TYR A 382 11.10 4.99 -9.87
CA TYR A 382 10.63 5.34 -8.53
C TYR A 382 9.39 6.22 -8.65
N GLY A 383 8.23 5.60 -8.50
CA GLY A 383 6.91 6.19 -8.63
C GLY A 383 6.23 6.35 -7.27
N ASP A 384 6.18 7.59 -6.79
CA ASP A 384 5.10 8.16 -5.99
C ASP A 384 5.19 9.68 -6.19
N ASP A 385 4.10 10.30 -6.63
CA ASP A 385 3.91 11.73 -7.00
C ASP A 385 3.78 12.08 -8.50
N MET A 386 3.27 11.15 -9.32
CA MET A 386 2.68 11.52 -10.62
C MET A 386 1.24 12.07 -10.53
N TYR A 387 0.78 12.60 -9.38
CA TYR A 387 -0.58 13.18 -9.26
C TYR A 387 -0.64 14.45 -8.40
N GLY A 388 -0.23 15.56 -9.00
CA GLY A 388 -0.49 16.90 -8.49
C GLY A 388 0.07 17.98 -9.40
N SER A 389 -0.76 18.49 -10.33
CA SER A 389 -0.48 19.62 -11.24
C SER A 389 0.24 19.28 -12.55
N GLY A 390 -0.51 19.00 -13.63
CA GLY A 390 0.04 19.11 -14.99
C GLY A 390 -0.56 18.30 -16.15
N TYR A 391 -1.54 17.41 -15.94
CA TYR A 391 -2.04 16.51 -17.02
C TYR A 391 -3.42 16.85 -17.58
N ASP A 392 -3.85 18.11 -17.53
CA ASP A 392 -5.07 18.58 -18.21
C ASP A 392 -4.89 18.95 -19.69
N ASP A 393 -3.68 18.86 -20.26
CA ASP A 393 -3.38 19.42 -21.59
C ASP A 393 -3.05 18.40 -22.72
N MET A 394 -3.19 17.08 -22.53
CA MET A 394 -2.76 16.12 -23.57
C MET A 394 -3.81 15.20 -24.20
N TYR A 395 -5.08 15.21 -23.78
CA TYR A 395 -6.12 14.39 -24.45
C TYR A 395 -7.46 15.12 -24.69
N GLY A 396 -7.38 16.42 -24.96
CA GLY A 396 -8.51 17.21 -25.43
C GLY A 396 -8.42 17.51 -26.93
N SER A 397 -8.66 16.53 -27.80
CA SER A 397 -9.08 16.78 -29.20
C SER A 397 -10.51 17.35 -29.25
N GLY A 398 -10.79 18.34 -28.40
CA GLY A 398 -12.04 19.06 -28.31
C GLY A 398 -11.98 20.27 -29.22
N MET A 399 -12.79 20.23 -30.28
CA MET A 399 -13.00 21.35 -31.19
C MET A 399 -13.30 22.66 -30.44
N GLY A 400 -12.56 23.71 -30.78
CA GLY A 400 -13.07 25.07 -30.85
C GLY A 400 -13.63 25.69 -29.56
N ARG A 401 -12.74 26.08 -28.64
CA ARG A 401 -13.00 27.27 -27.80
C ARG A 401 -12.11 28.43 -28.27
N PRO A 402 -12.61 29.35 -29.10
CA PRO A 402 -11.87 30.56 -29.46
C PRO A 402 -11.87 31.51 -28.25
N GLY A 403 -10.68 31.82 -27.71
CA GLY A 403 -10.52 32.93 -26.76
C GLY A 403 -9.66 32.68 -25.52
N ALA A 404 -9.16 31.46 -25.27
CA ALA A 404 -8.19 31.27 -24.21
C ALA A 404 -6.82 31.80 -24.68
N ALA A 405 -6.36 32.90 -24.08
CA ALA A 405 -5.02 33.45 -24.29
C ALA A 405 -3.99 32.31 -24.16
N ALA A 406 -3.24 32.07 -25.23
CA ALA A 406 -2.22 31.02 -25.25
C ALA A 406 -1.27 31.24 -24.07
N LYS A 407 -1.27 30.31 -23.11
CA LYS A 407 -0.22 30.28 -22.09
C LYS A 407 1.12 30.28 -22.84
N PRO A 408 2.10 31.11 -22.45
CA PRO A 408 3.39 31.17 -23.13
C PRO A 408 3.93 29.75 -23.26
N ARG A 409 4.20 29.32 -24.51
CA ARG A 409 4.75 28.00 -24.79
C ARG A 409 6.03 27.87 -23.96
N ARG A 410 6.05 26.89 -23.04
CA ARG A 410 7.27 26.57 -22.29
C ARG A 410 8.39 26.37 -23.30
N LYS A 411 9.53 27.01 -23.06
CA LYS A 411 10.72 26.85 -23.91
C LYS A 411 10.95 25.34 -24.09
N PRO A 412 11.15 24.83 -25.31
CA PRO A 412 11.41 23.40 -25.52
C PRO A 412 12.61 23.04 -24.65
N ARG A 413 12.39 22.23 -23.63
CA ARG A 413 13.48 21.70 -22.82
C ARG A 413 14.32 20.83 -23.75
N GLY A 414 15.63 20.93 -23.65
CA GLY A 414 16.53 20.05 -24.40
C GLY A 414 16.20 18.57 -24.15
N PRO A 415 16.84 17.64 -24.88
CA PRO A 415 16.59 16.19 -24.73
C PRO A 415 16.79 15.66 -23.29
N LEU A 416 17.43 16.43 -22.41
CA LEU A 416 17.64 16.12 -20.99
C LEU A 416 16.59 16.71 -20.03
N GLY A 417 15.57 17.41 -20.55
CA GLY A 417 14.55 18.10 -19.73
C GLY A 417 13.80 17.17 -18.77
N TYR A 418 13.59 15.91 -19.16
CA TYR A 418 12.93 14.93 -18.30
C TYR A 418 13.72 14.61 -17.02
N ARG A 419 15.07 14.71 -17.06
CA ARG A 419 15.93 14.43 -15.91
C ARG A 419 15.82 15.51 -14.86
N ILE A 420 15.77 16.77 -15.31
CA ILE A 420 15.52 17.91 -14.45
C ILE A 420 14.16 17.72 -13.77
N ASP A 421 13.12 17.35 -14.52
CA ASP A 421 11.79 17.10 -13.94
C ASP A 421 11.77 15.94 -12.93
N LEU A 422 12.48 14.84 -13.23
CA LEU A 422 12.57 13.70 -12.33
C LEU A 422 13.25 14.09 -11.01
N THR A 423 14.43 14.71 -11.10
CA THR A 423 15.20 15.22 -9.96
C THR A 423 14.34 16.14 -9.12
N ARG A 424 13.62 17.07 -9.77
CA ARG A 424 12.74 18.00 -9.07
C ARG A 424 11.61 17.31 -8.33
N ARG A 425 10.97 16.32 -8.94
CA ARG A 425 9.90 15.55 -8.29
C ARG A 425 10.41 14.78 -7.08
N GLN A 426 11.58 14.13 -7.21
CA GLN A 426 12.16 13.32 -6.14
C GLN A 426 12.53 14.18 -4.92
N VAL A 427 13.34 15.24 -5.12
CA VAL A 427 13.71 16.15 -4.03
C VAL A 427 12.47 16.78 -3.40
N LYS A 428 11.54 17.29 -4.22
CA LYS A 428 10.33 17.93 -3.72
C LYS A 428 9.49 16.97 -2.87
N ASN A 429 9.29 15.72 -3.30
CA ASN A 429 8.51 14.74 -2.54
C ASN A 429 9.14 14.49 -1.15
N GLN A 430 10.45 14.23 -1.10
CA GLN A 430 11.17 14.00 0.16
C GLN A 430 11.11 15.22 1.09
N LEU A 431 11.30 16.43 0.57
CA LEU A 431 11.20 17.66 1.36
C LEU A 431 9.77 17.93 1.85
N LEU A 432 8.75 17.60 1.05
CA LEU A 432 7.36 17.74 1.48
C LEU A 432 7.00 16.76 2.60
N GLN A 433 7.52 15.54 2.58
CA GLN A 433 7.34 14.58 3.67
C GLN A 433 7.96 15.08 4.98
N VAL A 434 9.19 15.60 4.92
CA VAL A 434 9.85 16.23 6.08
C VAL A 434 9.07 17.45 6.56
N LYS A 435 8.66 18.34 5.64
CA LYS A 435 7.87 19.53 5.97
C LYS A 435 6.57 19.16 6.67
N ARG A 436 5.82 18.17 6.15
CA ARG A 436 4.58 17.67 6.77
C ARG A 436 4.85 17.07 8.14
N GLY A 437 5.99 16.43 8.37
CA GLY A 437 6.44 16.03 9.71
C GLY A 437 6.49 17.19 10.70
N LEU A 438 7.00 18.34 10.26
CA LEU A 438 7.14 19.54 11.08
C LEU A 438 5.83 20.30 11.27
N THR A 439 5.10 20.55 10.19
CA THR A 439 3.91 21.44 10.18
C THR A 439 2.58 20.71 10.25
N GLY A 440 2.62 19.38 10.16
CA GLY A 440 1.46 18.53 10.01
C GLY A 440 0.87 18.52 8.61
N HIS A 441 -0.21 17.76 8.46
CA HIS A 441 -0.93 17.55 7.22
C HIS A 441 -2.25 18.36 7.16
N GLU A 442 -2.41 19.19 6.13
CA GLU A 442 -3.60 20.04 5.92
C GLU A 442 -4.90 19.22 5.88
N ASN A 443 -4.89 18.10 5.16
CA ASN A 443 -6.04 17.19 5.02
C ASN A 443 -6.58 16.63 6.34
N TYR A 444 -5.76 16.59 7.41
CA TYR A 444 -6.13 15.97 8.68
C TYR A 444 -6.18 16.98 9.84
N ALA A 445 -6.03 18.28 9.56
CA ALA A 445 -5.97 19.34 10.58
C ALA A 445 -4.99 19.03 11.73
N THR A 446 -3.89 18.36 11.40
CA THR A 446 -2.78 18.10 12.33
C THR A 446 -1.78 19.24 12.21
N GLU A 447 -1.21 19.65 13.35
CA GLU A 447 -0.20 20.71 13.42
C GLU A 447 1.24 20.16 13.46
N GLY A 448 1.40 18.84 13.38
CA GLY A 448 2.70 18.16 13.40
C GLY A 448 3.51 18.43 14.67
N LEU A 449 4.84 18.47 14.54
CA LEU A 449 5.73 18.79 15.67
C LEU A 449 5.64 20.25 16.11
N ALA A 450 5.26 21.17 15.23
CA ALA A 450 5.08 22.58 15.57
C ALA A 450 4.04 22.80 16.68
N ALA A 451 3.02 21.92 16.76
CA ALA A 451 2.02 21.92 17.82
C ALA A 451 2.65 21.80 19.22
N LEU A 452 3.73 21.00 19.33
CA LEU A 452 4.41 20.70 20.58
C LEU A 452 5.32 21.83 21.04
N THR A 453 5.80 22.66 20.11
CA THR A 453 6.70 23.77 20.40
C THR A 453 5.98 25.10 20.67
N ALA A 454 4.69 25.21 20.31
CA ALA A 454 3.92 26.44 20.47
C ALA A 454 3.83 26.93 21.92
N ALA A 455 4.02 26.05 22.90
CA ALA A 455 4.00 26.37 24.33
C ALA A 455 5.38 26.65 24.96
N GLY A 456 6.48 26.63 24.20
CA GLY A 456 7.84 26.70 24.77
C GLY A 456 8.93 27.27 23.86
N ASN A 457 10.19 27.15 24.32
CA ASN A 457 11.38 27.78 23.73
C ASN A 457 11.91 27.12 22.44
N GLY A 458 11.05 26.45 21.67
CA GLY A 458 11.47 25.67 20.48
C GLY A 458 10.84 26.11 19.15
N GLN A 459 9.87 27.03 19.20
CA GLN A 459 9.10 27.41 18.02
C GLN A 459 9.96 28.13 16.96
N GLU A 460 10.93 28.93 17.39
CA GLU A 460 11.82 29.65 16.47
C GLU A 460 12.70 28.68 15.66
N ASP A 461 13.26 27.65 16.31
CA ASP A 461 14.06 26.61 15.66
C ASP A 461 13.24 25.84 14.61
N VAL A 462 12.01 25.44 14.95
CA VAL A 462 11.12 24.73 14.03
C VAL A 462 10.71 25.63 12.86
N ASN A 463 10.38 26.90 13.12
CA ASN A 463 10.00 27.86 12.07
C ASN A 463 11.17 28.15 11.12
N LEU A 464 12.39 28.28 11.66
CA LEU A 464 13.60 28.46 10.87
C LEU A 464 13.81 27.27 9.94
N LEU A 465 13.67 26.06 10.46
CA LEU A 465 13.79 24.83 9.68
C LEU A 465 12.74 24.74 8.56
N VAL A 466 11.47 25.03 8.86
CA VAL A 466 10.38 25.06 7.87
C VAL A 466 10.67 26.09 6.78
N THR A 467 11.13 27.28 7.15
CA THR A 467 11.49 28.35 6.21
C THR A 467 12.63 27.91 5.27
N SER A 468 13.65 27.24 5.82
CA SER A 468 14.76 26.71 5.05
C SER A 468 14.32 25.61 4.07
N LEU A 469 13.42 24.71 4.48
CA LEU A 469 12.84 23.69 3.59
C LEU A 469 12.05 24.32 2.44
N GLU A 470 11.24 25.34 2.73
CA GLU A 470 10.48 26.06 1.70
C GLU A 470 11.38 26.78 0.70
N ALA A 471 12.51 27.32 1.17
CA ALA A 471 13.51 27.92 0.29
C ALA A 471 14.07 26.87 -0.70
N ILE A 472 14.43 25.67 -0.22
CA ILE A 472 14.91 24.59 -1.09
C ILE A 472 13.81 24.12 -2.05
N ILE A 473 12.58 23.92 -1.58
CA ILE A 473 11.45 23.55 -2.45
C ILE A 473 11.26 24.59 -3.57
N LYS A 474 11.39 25.89 -3.26
CA LYS A 474 11.27 26.96 -4.25
C LYS A 474 12.36 26.88 -5.33
N VAL A 475 13.60 26.53 -4.98
CA VAL A 475 14.69 26.27 -5.95
C VAL A 475 14.28 25.13 -6.89
N VAL A 476 13.82 24.02 -6.31
CA VAL A 476 13.41 22.84 -7.07
C VAL A 476 12.22 23.13 -8.00
N GLU A 477 11.27 23.95 -7.57
CA GLU A 477 10.11 24.33 -8.38
C GLU A 477 10.42 25.39 -9.44
N SER A 478 11.53 26.12 -9.30
CA SER A 478 11.88 27.24 -10.16
C SER A 478 11.92 26.83 -11.63
N PRO A 479 11.11 27.45 -12.51
CA PRO A 479 11.15 27.16 -13.94
C PRO A 479 12.43 27.68 -14.60
N ASP A 480 13.22 28.49 -13.90
CA ASP A 480 14.35 29.22 -14.46
C ASP A 480 15.61 28.36 -14.64
N HIS A 481 15.73 27.23 -13.91
CA HIS A 481 16.82 26.28 -14.14
C HIS A 481 16.57 25.46 -15.42
N VAL A 482 17.21 25.88 -16.51
CA VAL A 482 17.08 25.24 -17.83
C VAL A 482 18.10 24.11 -17.97
N THR A 483 19.21 24.20 -17.24
CA THR A 483 20.26 23.17 -17.20
C THR A 483 20.28 22.45 -15.85
N MET A 484 20.88 21.25 -15.84
CA MET A 484 21.03 20.49 -14.60
C MET A 484 22.06 21.16 -13.66
N ASP A 485 23.14 21.71 -14.22
CA ASP A 485 24.21 22.35 -13.44
C ASP A 485 23.72 23.59 -12.68
N GLU A 486 22.86 24.40 -13.30
CA GLU A 486 22.17 25.52 -12.64
C GLU A 486 21.36 25.04 -11.43
N LEU A 487 20.54 24.00 -11.62
CA LEU A 487 19.71 23.43 -10.55
C LEU A 487 20.58 22.88 -9.41
N LEU A 488 21.60 22.08 -9.72
CA LEU A 488 22.47 21.47 -8.70
C LEU A 488 23.26 22.53 -7.93
N THR A 489 23.72 23.59 -8.59
CA THR A 489 24.47 24.68 -7.94
C THR A 489 23.61 25.42 -6.92
N GLU A 490 22.40 25.83 -7.31
CA GLU A 490 21.49 26.54 -6.40
C GLU A 490 20.94 25.63 -5.30
N LEU A 491 20.70 24.35 -5.62
CA LEU A 491 20.31 23.33 -4.64
C LEU A 491 21.40 23.14 -3.58
N ARG A 492 22.67 22.98 -3.97
CA ARG A 492 23.81 22.87 -3.02
C ARG A 492 23.91 24.10 -2.12
N ALA A 493 23.83 25.30 -2.70
CA ALA A 493 23.91 26.54 -1.92
C ALA A 493 22.77 26.65 -0.88
N SER A 494 21.57 26.20 -1.25
CA SER A 494 20.40 26.25 -0.35
C SER A 494 20.45 25.18 0.73
N VAL A 495 20.97 23.99 0.41
CA VAL A 495 21.23 22.91 1.38
C VAL A 495 22.29 23.35 2.39
N GLN A 496 23.41 23.90 1.94
CA GLN A 496 24.47 24.41 2.84
C GLN A 496 23.93 25.49 3.77
N LYS A 497 23.14 26.43 3.23
CA LYS A 497 22.52 27.47 4.06
C LYS A 497 21.61 26.88 5.14
N MET A 498 20.82 25.85 4.81
CA MET A 498 19.97 25.17 5.79
C MET A 498 20.81 24.50 6.90
N GLU A 499 21.94 23.88 6.54
CA GLU A 499 22.87 23.30 7.51
C GLU A 499 23.43 24.35 8.47
N ASP A 500 23.91 25.48 7.93
CA ASP A 500 24.48 26.59 8.69
C ASP A 500 23.43 27.25 9.60
N ASP A 501 22.25 27.58 9.05
CA ASP A 501 21.18 28.28 9.77
C ASP A 501 20.58 27.41 10.90
N CYS A 502 20.43 26.10 10.66
CA CYS A 502 19.78 25.18 11.60
C CYS A 502 20.75 24.42 12.51
N GLY A 503 22.06 24.60 12.34
CA GLY A 503 23.10 23.84 13.06
C GLY A 503 23.00 22.34 12.81
N ILE A 504 22.72 21.95 11.56
CA ILE A 504 22.60 20.55 11.14
C ILE A 504 23.93 20.13 10.53
N LEU A 505 24.51 19.05 11.05
CA LEU A 505 25.72 18.44 10.49
C LEU A 505 25.36 17.06 9.97
N VAL A 506 25.33 16.91 8.64
CA VAL A 506 25.17 15.61 7.97
C VAL A 506 26.49 15.26 7.29
N SER A 507 26.99 14.06 7.54
CA SER A 507 28.08 13.44 6.76
C SER A 507 27.46 12.39 5.84
N LEU A 508 27.78 12.39 4.54
CA LEU A 508 27.35 11.27 3.70
C LEU A 508 28.18 10.03 4.05
N PRO A 509 27.59 8.83 4.01
CA PRO A 509 28.35 7.59 4.04
C PRO A 509 29.42 7.61 2.94
N GLY A 510 30.70 7.63 3.34
CA GLY A 510 31.85 7.63 2.44
C GLY A 510 32.50 8.98 2.16
N ASP A 511 32.03 10.09 2.72
CA ASP A 511 32.74 11.40 2.60
C ASP A 511 34.09 11.38 3.35
N ASP A 512 34.26 10.49 4.33
CA ASP A 512 35.51 10.30 5.09
C ASP A 512 36.47 9.26 4.47
N LEU A 513 36.08 8.63 3.35
CA LEU A 513 36.99 7.75 2.63
C LEU A 513 37.84 8.61 1.71
N ASP A 514 39.09 8.87 2.12
CA ASP A 514 40.14 9.43 1.27
C ASP A 514 40.13 8.68 -0.07
N LEU A 515 39.45 9.25 -1.08
CA LEU A 515 39.44 8.70 -2.41
C LEU A 515 40.90 8.64 -2.85
N PRO A 516 41.42 7.47 -3.28
CA PRO A 516 42.78 7.38 -3.76
C PRO A 516 43.00 8.45 -4.83
N GLU A 517 44.07 9.25 -4.70
CA GLU A 517 44.38 10.41 -5.56
C GLU A 517 44.52 10.07 -7.05
N ASP A 518 44.42 8.78 -7.41
CA ASP A 518 44.54 8.29 -8.78
C ASP A 518 43.17 7.92 -9.39
N PRO A 519 42.56 8.83 -10.18
CA PRO A 519 41.29 8.56 -10.86
C PRO A 519 41.39 7.48 -11.95
N ASP A 520 42.59 7.03 -12.31
CA ASP A 520 42.79 5.96 -13.30
C ASP A 520 42.72 4.56 -12.67
N ALA A 521 42.80 4.43 -11.33
CA ALA A 521 42.73 3.13 -10.64
C ALA A 521 41.35 2.44 -10.70
N PHE A 522 40.30 3.15 -11.12
CA PHE A 522 38.94 2.61 -11.29
C PHE A 522 38.60 2.21 -12.74
N LEU A 523 39.54 2.43 -13.68
CA LEU A 523 39.35 2.11 -15.10
C LEU A 523 39.90 0.75 -15.51
N ASP A 524 40.50 0.00 -14.59
CA ASP A 524 40.78 -1.41 -14.85
C ASP A 524 39.44 -2.16 -14.93
N PRO A 525 39.09 -2.73 -16.11
CA PRO A 525 37.96 -3.63 -16.17
C PRO A 525 38.18 -4.75 -15.16
N PRO A 526 37.11 -5.26 -14.50
CA PRO A 526 37.27 -6.45 -13.68
C PRO A 526 37.98 -7.53 -14.52
N PRO A 527 38.94 -8.28 -13.95
CA PRO A 527 39.66 -9.30 -14.71
C PRO A 527 38.65 -10.24 -15.39
N ASP A 528 38.87 -10.51 -16.68
CA ASP A 528 38.00 -11.31 -17.56
C ASP A 528 37.70 -12.73 -17.02
N ASP A 529 38.39 -13.17 -15.97
CA ASP A 529 38.29 -14.52 -15.38
C ASP A 529 37.08 -14.72 -14.44
N MET A 530 36.20 -13.72 -14.26
CA MET A 530 35.02 -13.82 -13.36
C MET A 530 33.70 -14.16 -14.07
N LEU A 531 33.72 -14.42 -15.39
CA LEU A 531 32.52 -14.74 -16.19
C LEU A 531 32.56 -16.10 -16.91
N ASP A 532 33.48 -16.99 -16.55
CA ASP A 532 33.38 -18.41 -16.94
C ASP A 532 32.51 -19.18 -15.93
N LEU A 533 31.20 -18.93 -15.97
CA LEU A 533 30.23 -19.88 -15.45
C LEU A 533 30.14 -21.05 -16.45
N PRO A 534 30.41 -22.31 -16.04
CA PRO A 534 30.34 -23.44 -16.94
C PRO A 534 28.88 -23.64 -17.38
N LEU A 535 28.61 -23.26 -18.62
CA LEU A 535 27.42 -23.63 -19.37
C LEU A 535 27.61 -25.06 -19.87
N ASP A 536 27.39 -26.06 -19.03
CA ASP A 536 26.94 -27.40 -19.43
C ASP A 536 26.50 -28.19 -18.17
N PRO A 537 25.28 -28.77 -18.14
CA PRO A 537 24.93 -29.75 -17.13
C PRO A 537 25.73 -31.05 -17.38
N PRO A 538 26.30 -31.71 -16.35
CA PRO A 538 26.94 -32.99 -16.55
C PRO A 538 25.89 -34.04 -16.93
N ASP A 539 26.15 -34.73 -18.04
CA ASP A 539 25.45 -35.94 -18.46
C ASP A 539 25.38 -36.94 -17.31
N ALA A 540 24.18 -37.16 -16.79
CA ALA A 540 23.88 -38.22 -15.84
C ALA A 540 23.55 -39.51 -16.61
N GLU A 541 24.58 -40.19 -17.11
CA GLU A 541 24.50 -41.63 -17.36
C GLU A 541 25.54 -42.38 -16.52
N ASP A 542 25.03 -43.43 -15.90
CA ASP A 542 25.68 -44.65 -15.43
C ASP A 542 26.46 -44.69 -14.10
N SER A 543 26.03 -45.70 -13.33
CA SER A 543 26.77 -46.53 -12.38
C SER A 543 27.06 -45.97 -10.98
N LEU A 544 26.18 -46.32 -10.02
CA LEU A 544 26.65 -46.73 -8.69
C LEU A 544 25.88 -47.98 -8.22
N ASP A 545 26.60 -49.11 -8.34
CA ASP A 545 26.37 -50.34 -7.60
C ASP A 545 26.30 -50.06 -6.09
N VAL A 546 25.16 -50.38 -5.47
CA VAL A 546 25.04 -50.46 -4.02
C VAL A 546 25.20 -51.92 -3.61
N PRO A 547 26.22 -52.29 -2.81
CA PRO A 547 26.32 -53.64 -2.28
C PRO A 547 25.26 -53.84 -1.20
N ALA A 548 24.46 -54.90 -1.37
CA ALA A 548 23.62 -55.45 -0.33
C ALA A 548 24.50 -56.04 0.77
N ASP A 549 24.25 -55.65 2.03
CA ASP A 549 24.77 -56.36 3.19
C ASP A 549 23.61 -56.87 4.08
N PRO A 550 23.79 -58.00 4.78
CA PRO A 550 22.70 -58.88 5.18
C PRO A 550 22.15 -58.57 6.57
N LEU A 551 20.91 -59.01 6.73
CA LEU A 551 20.13 -59.12 7.96
C LEU A 551 20.90 -59.79 9.11
N ASP A 552 20.89 -59.18 10.28
CA ASP A 552 21.13 -59.84 11.58
C ASP A 552 19.86 -59.75 12.44
N PRO A 553 19.27 -60.88 12.89
CA PRO A 553 18.06 -60.92 13.68
C PRO A 553 18.36 -61.09 15.18
N GLY A 554 17.85 -60.18 15.99
CA GLY A 554 17.60 -60.48 17.40
C GLY A 554 17.75 -59.28 18.33
N LEU A 555 16.65 -58.93 18.98
CA LEU A 555 16.53 -58.63 20.42
C LEU A 555 15.03 -58.33 20.74
N PRO A 556 14.62 -58.42 22.02
CA PRO A 556 13.34 -58.98 22.40
C PRO A 556 12.28 -57.92 22.73
N THR A 557 11.05 -58.38 22.64
CA THR A 557 9.80 -57.79 23.10
C THR A 557 9.76 -57.63 24.63
N GLU A 558 9.47 -56.42 25.12
CA GLU A 558 8.80 -56.22 26.41
C GLU A 558 7.68 -55.17 26.24
N ASP A 559 6.46 -55.61 26.54
CA ASP A 559 5.26 -54.82 26.81
C ASP A 559 5.47 -53.90 28.04
N PRO A 560 4.69 -52.81 28.18
CA PRO A 560 3.53 -52.92 29.06
C PRO A 560 2.25 -52.27 28.54
N ALA A 561 1.16 -52.89 28.98
CA ALA A 561 -0.23 -52.47 28.89
C ALA A 561 -0.51 -51.13 29.60
N ASP A 562 -1.44 -50.37 29.03
CA ASP A 562 -2.49 -49.68 29.77
C ASP A 562 -3.76 -49.67 28.90
N GLU A 563 -4.76 -50.43 29.34
CA GLU A 563 -6.09 -50.53 28.75
C GLU A 563 -7.01 -49.45 29.34
N ASP A 564 -7.52 -48.55 28.51
CA ASP A 564 -8.69 -47.74 28.85
C ASP A 564 -9.98 -48.58 28.68
N PRO A 565 -10.94 -48.53 29.63
CA PRO A 565 -12.17 -49.30 29.54
C PRO A 565 -13.18 -48.70 28.53
N PRO A 566 -14.08 -49.53 27.98
CA PRO A 566 -15.05 -49.10 26.98
C PRO A 566 -16.17 -48.24 27.57
N ILE A 567 -16.51 -47.17 26.84
CA ILE A 567 -17.63 -46.26 27.08
C ILE A 567 -18.95 -47.00 26.78
N ASP A 568 -19.85 -47.02 27.77
CA ASP A 568 -21.19 -47.59 27.73
C ASP A 568 -22.17 -46.59 27.05
N PRO A 569 -22.92 -46.96 25.99
CA PRO A 569 -23.68 -45.99 25.19
C PRO A 569 -25.13 -45.72 25.67
N ASP A 570 -25.57 -46.13 26.86
CA ASP A 570 -26.97 -46.03 27.29
C ASP A 570 -27.21 -45.30 28.63
N GLU A 571 -26.72 -44.06 28.79
CA GLU A 571 -27.14 -43.18 29.90
C GLU A 571 -27.68 -41.83 29.40
N PRO A 572 -28.96 -41.47 29.69
CA PRO A 572 -29.53 -40.18 29.30
C PRO A 572 -29.03 -39.07 30.22
N GLU A 573 -28.34 -38.08 29.64
CA GLU A 573 -27.90 -36.84 30.30
C GLU A 573 -29.08 -36.12 30.97
N GLN A 574 -29.07 -36.07 32.30
CA GLN A 574 -29.94 -35.21 33.08
C GLN A 574 -29.40 -33.78 33.05
N PHE A 575 -30.12 -32.90 32.37
CA PHE A 575 -29.90 -31.46 32.38
C PHE A 575 -30.30 -30.91 33.76
N GLU A 576 -29.34 -30.56 34.60
CA GLU A 576 -29.59 -29.78 35.82
C GLU A 576 -29.79 -28.30 35.44
N GLU A 577 -31.00 -27.79 35.72
CA GLU A 577 -31.33 -26.37 35.63
C GLU A 577 -30.53 -25.55 36.67
N PRO A 578 -29.97 -24.39 36.29
CA PRO A 578 -29.36 -23.50 37.27
C PRO A 578 -30.43 -22.77 38.09
N SER A 579 -30.34 -22.96 39.40
CA SER A 579 -31.11 -22.36 40.48
C SER A 579 -31.09 -20.82 40.49
N ASP A 580 -32.29 -20.24 40.67
CA ASP A 580 -32.56 -18.84 41.04
C ASP A 580 -31.80 -18.41 42.32
N PRO A 581 -31.26 -17.18 42.38
CA PRO A 581 -31.00 -16.50 43.63
C PRO A 581 -32.19 -15.61 44.03
N ALA A 582 -32.62 -15.83 45.26
CA ALA A 582 -33.74 -15.20 45.95
C ALA A 582 -33.63 -13.67 46.12
N ASP A 583 -34.82 -13.06 46.13
CA ASP A 583 -35.18 -11.76 46.73
C ASP A 583 -34.62 -11.57 48.15
N PRO A 584 -34.32 -10.31 48.52
CA PRO A 584 -35.01 -9.79 49.69
C PRO A 584 -35.54 -8.35 49.51
N ASP A 585 -36.87 -8.26 49.56
CA ASP A 585 -37.68 -7.43 50.47
C ASP A 585 -37.55 -5.89 50.44
N ALA A 586 -38.58 -5.30 49.82
CA ALA A 586 -39.43 -4.20 50.28
C ALA A 586 -38.82 -2.99 51.01
N SER A 587 -38.85 -1.82 50.34
CA SER A 587 -39.53 -0.63 50.89
C SER A 587 -39.93 0.35 49.77
N ASP A 588 -41.24 0.45 49.53
CA ASP A 588 -41.92 1.55 48.82
C ASP A 588 -41.91 2.81 49.72
N PRO A 589 -41.72 4.02 49.16
CA PRO A 589 -42.91 4.86 49.04
C PRO A 589 -42.94 5.72 47.75
N THR A 590 -44.02 5.53 46.99
CA THR A 590 -44.90 6.57 46.43
C THR A 590 -44.29 7.97 46.26
N MET A 591 -43.91 8.30 45.01
CA MET A 591 -43.91 9.68 44.53
C MET A 591 -44.55 9.83 43.16
N GLU A 592 -45.28 10.93 43.04
CA GLU A 592 -46.20 11.33 42.00
C GLU A 592 -45.60 11.37 40.60
N LEU A 593 -46.43 10.98 39.63
CA LEU A 593 -46.22 11.23 38.19
C LEU A 593 -46.29 12.74 37.93
N GLY A 594 -45.12 13.36 37.75
CA GLY A 594 -44.96 14.71 37.20
C GLY A 594 -44.82 14.69 35.68
N ASP A 595 -45.55 15.61 35.03
CA ASP A 595 -45.67 15.86 33.59
C ASP A 595 -44.35 16.05 32.81
N PRO A 596 -44.38 15.88 31.47
CA PRO A 596 -43.18 15.87 30.63
C PRO A 596 -42.69 17.29 30.26
N ASN A 597 -41.36 17.45 30.32
CA ASN A 597 -40.50 18.42 29.61
C ASN A 597 -40.97 19.89 29.46
N PRO A 598 -40.26 20.86 30.07
CA PRO A 598 -40.37 22.26 29.66
C PRO A 598 -39.70 22.49 28.30
N PRO A 599 -40.17 23.46 27.49
CA PRO A 599 -39.59 23.79 26.20
C PRO A 599 -38.20 24.44 26.35
N LEU A 600 -37.29 24.08 25.44
CA LEU A 600 -35.95 24.65 25.30
C LEU A 600 -36.00 26.17 25.08
N PRO A 601 -35.03 26.94 25.63
CA PRO A 601 -34.98 28.39 25.46
C PRO A 601 -34.65 28.77 24.01
N VAL A 602 -35.40 29.74 23.49
CA VAL A 602 -35.18 30.41 22.21
C VAL A 602 -33.92 31.28 22.32
N PRO A 603 -32.97 31.22 21.37
CA PRO A 603 -31.82 32.14 21.37
C PRO A 603 -32.30 33.56 21.01
N GLU A 604 -32.01 34.51 21.91
CA GLU A 604 -32.21 35.95 21.68
C GLU A 604 -31.31 36.46 20.54
N GLU A 605 -31.90 37.22 19.62
CA GLU A 605 -31.17 37.97 18.59
C GLU A 605 -30.28 39.05 19.23
N PRO A 606 -29.05 39.24 18.74
CA PRO A 606 -28.23 40.37 19.16
C PRO A 606 -28.78 41.67 18.59
N THR A 607 -29.14 42.60 19.48
CA THR A 607 -29.39 44.00 19.15
C THR A 607 -28.07 44.78 19.22
N GLU A 608 -27.69 45.41 18.10
CA GLU A 608 -26.69 46.50 18.00
C GLU A 608 -27.08 47.70 18.89
N PRO A 609 -26.13 48.56 19.35
CA PRO A 609 -24.89 48.99 18.68
C PRO A 609 -23.56 48.77 19.43
#